data_AF-A0A962YQ23-F1
#
_entry.id   AF-A0A962YQ23-F1
#
_cell.length_a   1.000
_cell.length_b   1.000
_cell.length_c   1.000
_cell.angle_alpha   90.00
_cell.angle_beta   90.00
_cell.angle_gamma   90.00
#
_symmetry.space_group_name_H-M   'P 1'
#
loop_
_entity.id
_entity.type
_entity.pdbx_description
1 polymer ?
#
loop_
_entity_poly.entity_id
_entity_poly.type
_entity_poly.pdbx_seq_one_letter_code
_entity_poly.pdbx_strand_id
1 'polypeptide(L)'
;MILMLSGEGKSDIGHMVPGDSGKEFEPGPMAWIVDRIAERRLDYSLLELQQGGAETVEFISESQLAEQDRPGPRLLTGLKRGKNTGLFTRNAQILGRLAKDLERTRQDDVIAVLFRDADSTHACNAPQWQQKVESMENGFALAEFGNGVPMVPRPKSEAWLLCAMKNPPYQHCNVLEDEPGNDNSPQALKLQLETVVGHNLSAQEQADWVRECRVEPEKITMPSFQRFREALDRALDNVLLLRQIQESS
;
A
#
# COMPACT_ATOMS: atom_id res chain seq x y z
N MET A 1 1.71 15.02 -10.17
CA MET A 1 1.01 14.11 -9.24
C MET A 1 2.06 13.55 -8.31
N ILE A 2 1.73 13.44 -7.03
CA ILE A 2 2.61 12.91 -6.00
C ILE A 2 1.97 11.66 -5.39
N LEU A 3 2.77 10.61 -5.24
CA LEU A 3 2.37 9.40 -4.53
C LEU A 3 2.86 9.49 -3.08
N MET A 4 1.93 9.65 -2.14
CA MET A 4 2.24 9.60 -0.71
C MET A 4 2.11 8.17 -0.20
N LEU A 5 3.21 7.59 0.29
CA LEU A 5 3.27 6.20 0.72
C LEU A 5 3.51 6.09 2.23
N SER A 6 2.81 5.15 2.87
CA SER A 6 3.10 4.75 4.23
C SER A 6 2.86 3.26 4.45
N GLY A 7 3.69 2.61 5.25
CA GLY A 7 3.57 1.17 5.54
C GLY A 7 4.20 0.76 6.85
N GLU A 8 3.96 -0.51 7.21
CA GLU A 8 4.60 -1.20 8.33
C GLU A 8 5.94 -1.81 7.87
N GLY A 9 6.94 -1.83 8.75
CA GLY A 9 8.25 -2.40 8.43
C GLY A 9 9.04 -1.60 7.39
N LYS A 10 10.11 -2.21 6.86
CA LYS A 10 11.03 -1.59 5.89
C LYS A 10 10.97 -2.24 4.50
N SER A 11 10.42 -3.45 4.41
CA SER A 11 10.53 -4.32 3.25
C SER A 11 9.44 -4.10 2.22
N ASP A 12 8.17 -4.07 2.64
CA ASP A 12 7.04 -4.22 1.73
C ASP A 12 6.80 -2.97 0.89
N ILE A 13 6.50 -1.85 1.56
CA ILE A 13 6.31 -0.57 0.89
C ILE A 13 7.66 0.08 0.54
N GLY A 14 8.70 -0.14 1.35
CA GLY A 14 9.98 0.54 1.24
C GLY A 14 10.34 1.36 2.48
N HIS A 15 11.46 2.06 2.42
CA HIS A 15 11.96 2.88 3.52
C HIS A 15 12.91 3.99 3.04
N MET A 16 13.22 4.94 3.93
CA MET A 16 14.24 5.95 3.64
C MET A 16 15.64 5.38 3.89
N VAL A 17 16.53 5.53 2.91
CA VAL A 17 17.96 5.21 2.98
C VAL A 17 18.80 6.49 2.84
N PRO A 18 20.05 6.51 3.35
CA PRO A 18 20.98 7.58 3.01
C PRO A 18 21.27 7.57 1.50
N GLY A 19 21.19 8.74 0.88
CA GLY A 19 21.52 8.99 -0.52
C GLY A 19 22.48 10.16 -0.67
N ASP A 20 22.82 10.51 -1.91
CA ASP A 20 23.90 11.47 -2.21
C ASP A 20 23.55 12.90 -1.75
N SER A 21 22.26 13.26 -1.81
CA SER A 21 21.75 14.58 -1.41
C SER A 21 20.92 14.57 -0.12
N GLY A 22 20.95 13.47 0.65
CA GLY A 22 20.22 13.38 1.91
C GLY A 22 19.62 12.01 2.17
N LYS A 23 18.30 11.95 2.36
CA LYS A 23 17.57 10.68 2.45
C LYS A 23 16.79 10.46 1.18
N GLU A 24 16.90 9.27 0.62
CA GLU A 24 16.19 8.84 -0.58
C GLU A 24 15.23 7.72 -0.20
N PHE A 25 14.10 7.66 -0.89
CA PHE A 25 13.15 6.57 -0.70
C PHE A 25 13.56 5.38 -1.54
N GLU A 26 13.84 4.25 -0.88
CA GLU A 26 14.06 2.95 -1.53
C GLU A 26 12.71 2.20 -1.58
N PRO A 27 12.08 2.08 -2.77
CA PRO A 27 10.77 1.45 -2.90
C PRO A 27 10.83 -0.07 -2.74
N GLY A 28 9.92 -0.61 -1.94
CA GLY A 28 9.68 -2.04 -1.83
C GLY A 28 8.74 -2.59 -2.92
N PRO A 29 8.49 -3.91 -2.98
CA PRO A 29 7.62 -4.52 -3.99
C PRO A 29 6.21 -3.95 -4.01
N MET A 30 5.65 -3.57 -2.86
CA MET A 30 4.30 -3.01 -2.79
C MET A 30 4.24 -1.59 -3.36
N ALA A 31 5.30 -0.78 -3.22
CA ALA A 31 5.38 0.51 -3.89
C ALA A 31 5.45 0.36 -5.40
N TRP A 32 6.26 -0.60 -5.90
CA TRP A 32 6.31 -0.90 -7.33
C TRP A 32 4.98 -1.44 -7.87
N ILE A 33 4.20 -2.20 -7.08
CA ILE A 33 2.85 -2.63 -7.48
C ILE A 33 1.95 -1.41 -7.70
N VAL A 34 1.96 -0.45 -6.76
CA VAL A 34 1.19 0.80 -6.88
C VAL A 34 1.60 1.55 -8.14
N ASP A 35 2.91 1.72 -8.34
CA ASP A 35 3.47 2.45 -9.48
C ASP A 35 3.12 1.80 -10.81
N ARG A 36 3.25 0.48 -10.95
CA ARG A 36 2.89 -0.25 -12.19
C ARG A 36 1.41 -0.15 -12.54
N ILE A 37 0.53 -0.11 -11.54
CA ILE A 37 -0.91 0.11 -11.79
C ILE A 37 -1.14 1.56 -12.25
N ALA A 38 -0.52 2.53 -11.58
CA ALA A 38 -0.65 3.95 -11.92
C ALA A 38 -0.06 4.28 -13.31
N GLU A 39 1.11 3.74 -13.64
CA GLU A 39 1.81 3.95 -14.90
C GLU A 39 0.93 3.61 -16.11
N ARG A 40 0.09 2.58 -16.03
CA ARG A 40 -0.86 2.24 -17.12
C ARG A 40 -1.92 3.29 -17.40
N ARG A 41 -2.18 4.19 -16.44
CA ARG A 41 -3.12 5.29 -16.56
C ARG A 41 -2.42 6.62 -16.89
N LEU A 42 -1.14 6.71 -16.55
CA LEU A 42 -0.34 7.92 -16.65
C LEU A 42 0.61 7.93 -17.84
N ASP A 43 0.94 6.76 -18.41
CA ASP A 43 1.98 6.53 -19.42
C ASP A 43 3.41 6.88 -18.95
N TYR A 44 3.64 6.98 -17.64
CA TYR A 44 4.95 7.16 -17.01
C TYR A 44 4.98 6.60 -15.58
N SER A 45 6.16 6.15 -15.12
CA SER A 45 6.40 5.68 -13.75
C SER A 45 6.71 6.86 -12.80
N LEU A 46 6.00 6.95 -11.69
CA LEU A 46 6.27 7.94 -10.64
C LEU A 46 7.55 7.60 -9.86
N LEU A 47 7.83 6.31 -9.65
CA LEU A 47 9.04 5.85 -8.98
C LEU A 47 10.30 6.08 -9.83
N GLU A 48 10.26 5.81 -11.14
CA GLU A 48 11.40 6.07 -12.03
C GLU A 48 11.68 7.58 -12.16
N LEU A 49 10.62 8.42 -12.25
CA LEU A 49 10.77 9.87 -12.20
C LEU A 49 11.40 10.34 -10.89
N GLN A 50 10.98 9.78 -9.75
CA GLN A 50 11.57 10.07 -8.44
C GLN A 50 13.07 9.75 -8.42
N GLN A 51 13.45 8.58 -8.93
CA GLN A 51 14.86 8.18 -9.05
C GLN A 51 15.65 9.09 -10.02
N GLY A 52 14.98 9.65 -11.02
CA GLY A 52 15.53 10.69 -11.91
C GLY A 52 15.62 12.09 -11.29
N GLY A 53 15.23 12.27 -10.02
CA GLY A 53 15.30 13.53 -9.28
C GLY A 53 14.02 14.37 -9.30
N ALA A 54 12.91 13.85 -9.83
CA ALA A 54 11.61 14.48 -9.64
C ALA A 54 11.13 14.30 -8.19
N GLU A 55 10.22 15.17 -7.73
CA GLU A 55 9.59 15.07 -6.41
C GLU A 55 8.18 14.45 -6.54
N THR A 56 8.12 13.22 -7.05
CA THR A 56 6.87 12.50 -7.35
C THR A 56 6.43 11.54 -6.25
N VAL A 57 7.26 11.34 -5.21
CA VAL A 57 6.98 10.42 -4.10
C VAL A 57 7.29 11.08 -2.76
N GLU A 58 6.37 10.94 -1.81
CA GLU A 58 6.57 11.32 -0.40
C GLU A 58 6.36 10.08 0.46
N PHE A 59 7.36 9.70 1.27
CA PHE A 59 7.23 8.56 2.17
C PHE A 59 7.16 9.00 3.64
N ILE A 60 6.20 8.44 4.37
CA ILE A 60 6.08 8.59 5.81
C ILE A 60 6.02 7.23 6.50
N SER A 61 6.96 6.97 7.41
CA SER A 61 6.98 5.72 8.18
C SER A 61 5.80 5.64 9.15
N GLU A 62 5.47 4.43 9.59
CA GLU A 62 4.49 4.24 10.66
C GLU A 62 4.83 5.03 11.93
N SER A 63 6.11 5.04 12.34
CA SER A 63 6.54 5.77 13.53
C SER A 63 6.33 7.28 13.37
N GLN A 64 6.63 7.83 12.19
CA GLN A 64 6.39 9.24 11.89
C GLN A 64 4.89 9.55 11.87
N LEU A 65 4.05 8.67 11.31
CA LEU A 65 2.59 8.83 11.39
C LEU A 65 2.09 8.86 12.83
N ALA A 66 2.63 7.99 13.70
CA ALA A 66 2.27 7.94 15.10
C ALA A 66 2.70 9.21 15.86
N GLU A 67 3.84 9.82 15.51
CA GLU A 67 4.30 11.10 16.08
C GLU A 67 3.40 12.28 15.69
N GLN A 68 2.71 12.21 14.55
CA GLN A 68 1.71 13.21 14.14
C GLN A 68 0.40 13.10 14.93
N ASP A 69 0.23 12.05 15.74
CA ASP A 69 -0.90 11.91 16.65
C ASP A 69 -0.77 12.93 17.81
N ARG A 70 -1.27 14.14 17.58
CA ARG A 70 -1.45 15.12 18.66
C ARG A 70 -2.51 14.59 19.63
N PRO A 71 -2.29 14.68 20.96
CA PRO A 71 -3.30 14.31 21.94
C PRO A 71 -4.50 15.25 21.85
N GLY A 72 -5.55 14.82 21.14
CA GLY A 72 -6.86 15.46 21.13
C GLY A 72 -7.69 15.07 22.36
N PRO A 73 -8.83 15.74 22.60
CA PRO A 73 -9.76 15.34 23.66
C PRO A 73 -10.16 13.88 23.42
N ARG A 74 -9.99 13.03 24.44
CA ARG A 74 -10.35 11.62 24.36
C ARG A 74 -11.85 11.52 24.09
N LEU A 75 -12.22 11.18 22.85
CA LEU A 75 -13.57 10.71 22.54
C LEU A 75 -13.84 9.54 23.48
N LEU A 76 -14.81 9.71 24.38
CA LEU A 76 -15.25 8.65 25.27
C LEU A 76 -15.75 7.49 24.41
N THR A 77 -14.96 6.42 24.33
CA THR A 77 -15.25 5.21 23.58
C THR A 77 -16.32 4.40 24.30
N GLY A 78 -17.57 4.85 24.16
CA GLY A 78 -18.73 3.97 24.30
C GLY A 78 -18.72 2.95 23.16
N LEU A 79 -18.80 1.67 23.52
CA LEU A 79 -18.71 0.46 22.69
C LEU A 79 -17.29 0.01 22.34
N LYS A 80 -17.01 -1.24 22.74
CA LYS A 80 -15.83 -2.05 22.45
C LYS A 80 -15.67 -2.33 20.94
N ARG A 81 -15.49 -1.30 20.10
CA ARG A 81 -14.89 -1.48 18.77
C ARG A 81 -13.42 -1.82 19.00
N GLY A 82 -12.96 -2.95 18.45
CA GLY A 82 -11.67 -3.55 18.77
C GLY A 82 -10.52 -2.54 18.74
N LYS A 83 -9.63 -2.61 19.73
CA LYS A 83 -8.52 -1.65 19.91
C LYS A 83 -7.69 -1.43 18.62
N ASN A 84 -7.60 -2.44 17.75
CA ASN A 84 -6.83 -2.38 16.51
C ASN A 84 -7.52 -1.56 15.40
N THR A 85 -8.85 -1.61 15.25
CA THR A 85 -9.55 -0.85 14.20
C THR A 85 -9.43 0.66 14.40
N GLY A 86 -9.39 1.11 15.67
CA GLY A 86 -9.19 2.53 15.99
C GLY A 86 -7.83 3.07 15.54
N LEU A 87 -6.78 2.24 15.61
CA LEU A 87 -5.44 2.60 15.15
C LEU A 87 -5.41 2.79 13.63
N PHE A 88 -5.98 1.86 12.86
CA PHE A 88 -6.02 1.95 11.40
C PHE A 88 -6.85 3.14 10.91
N THR A 89 -8.02 3.41 11.52
CA THR A 89 -8.78 4.64 11.26
C THR A 89 -7.95 5.87 11.53
N ARG A 90 -7.22 5.90 12.64
CA ARG A 90 -6.44 7.09 13.00
C ARG A 90 -5.26 7.32 12.05
N ASN A 91 -4.52 6.27 11.71
CA ASN A 91 -3.40 6.36 10.78
C ASN A 91 -3.85 6.86 9.40
N ALA A 92 -4.95 6.33 8.87
CA ALA A 92 -5.51 6.81 7.59
C ALA A 92 -6.00 8.26 7.68
N GLN A 93 -6.61 8.66 8.80
CA GLN A 93 -7.02 10.05 9.01
C GLN A 93 -5.81 11.01 9.05
N ILE A 94 -4.73 10.62 9.73
CA ILE A 94 -3.50 11.43 9.77
C ILE A 94 -2.89 11.52 8.38
N LEU A 95 -2.73 10.38 7.68
CA LEU A 95 -2.17 10.36 6.34
C LEU A 95 -2.98 11.22 5.36
N GLY A 96 -4.32 11.13 5.40
CA GLY A 96 -5.19 11.96 4.56
C GLY A 96 -5.04 13.47 4.83
N ARG A 97 -4.81 13.88 6.09
CA ARG A 97 -4.55 15.30 6.42
C ARG A 97 -3.20 15.76 5.87
N LEU A 98 -2.16 14.94 6.04
CA LEU A 98 -0.83 15.23 5.51
C LEU A 98 -0.85 15.33 3.98
N ALA A 99 -1.60 14.44 3.32
CA ALA A 99 -1.77 14.48 1.88
C ALA A 99 -2.42 15.81 1.41
N LYS A 100 -3.50 16.27 2.06
CA LYS A 100 -4.12 17.57 1.75
C LYS A 100 -3.19 18.75 1.98
N ASP A 101 -2.38 18.68 3.04
CA ASP A 101 -1.38 19.71 3.31
C ASP A 101 -0.27 19.72 2.26
N LEU A 102 0.12 18.53 1.77
CA LEU A 102 1.07 18.39 0.66
C LEU A 102 0.49 18.91 -0.65
N GLU A 103 -0.77 18.58 -0.99
CA GLU A 103 -1.47 19.11 -2.18
C GLU A 103 -1.42 20.64 -2.21
N ARG A 104 -1.74 21.27 -1.07
CA ARG A 104 -1.72 22.73 -0.94
C ARG A 104 -0.32 23.31 -1.05
N THR A 105 0.68 22.64 -0.47
CA THR A 105 2.06 23.14 -0.40
C THR A 105 2.79 22.99 -1.73
N ARG A 106 2.58 21.85 -2.41
CA ARG A 106 3.24 21.52 -3.69
C ARG A 106 2.42 21.96 -4.90
N GLN A 107 1.16 22.37 -4.69
CA GLN A 107 0.21 22.73 -5.75
C GLN A 107 0.09 21.63 -6.82
N ASP A 108 0.04 20.38 -6.36
CA ASP A 108 -0.06 19.20 -7.21
C ASP A 108 -0.95 18.16 -6.53
N ASP A 109 -1.56 17.28 -7.33
CA ASP A 109 -2.49 16.27 -6.82
C ASP A 109 -1.75 15.18 -6.05
N VAL A 110 -2.33 14.70 -4.94
CA VAL A 110 -1.75 13.62 -4.14
C VAL A 110 -2.68 12.41 -4.13
N ILE A 111 -2.10 11.22 -4.30
CA ILE A 111 -2.74 9.95 -3.97
C ILE A 111 -2.01 9.39 -2.76
N ALA A 112 -2.75 9.07 -1.68
CA ALA A 112 -2.16 8.56 -0.46
C ALA A 112 -2.46 7.07 -0.25
N VAL A 113 -1.43 6.23 -0.29
CA VAL A 113 -1.55 4.79 -0.07
C VAL A 113 -1.09 4.44 1.33
N LEU A 114 -1.98 3.81 2.11
CA LEU A 114 -1.66 3.28 3.43
C LEU A 114 -1.59 1.75 3.36
N PHE A 115 -0.39 1.21 3.50
CA PHE A 115 -0.12 -0.23 3.56
C PHE A 115 -0.17 -0.76 4.99
N ARG A 116 -0.92 -1.83 5.24
CA ARG A 116 -0.97 -2.53 6.53
C ARG A 116 -1.09 -4.03 6.30
N ASP A 117 -0.38 -4.84 7.07
CA ASP A 117 -0.61 -6.29 7.04
C ASP A 117 -1.99 -6.64 7.60
N ALA A 118 -2.59 -7.74 7.15
CA ALA A 118 -3.92 -8.14 7.64
C ALA A 118 -3.92 -8.62 9.10
N ASP A 119 -2.80 -9.15 9.60
CA ASP A 119 -2.39 -9.42 11.00
C ASP A 119 -1.52 -10.70 11.01
N SER A 120 -0.40 -10.68 11.72
CA SER A 120 0.70 -11.65 11.63
C SER A 120 0.59 -12.90 12.54
N THR A 121 -0.50 -13.05 13.29
CA THR A 121 -0.57 -14.03 14.39
C THR A 121 -1.57 -15.18 14.18
N HIS A 122 -2.61 -14.99 13.37
CA HIS A 122 -3.57 -16.03 12.97
C HIS A 122 -4.07 -15.76 11.55
N ALA A 123 -4.62 -16.78 10.87
CA ALA A 123 -5.26 -16.59 9.57
C ALA A 123 -6.35 -15.50 9.68
N CYS A 124 -6.07 -14.31 9.12
CA CYS A 124 -7.01 -13.21 9.12
C CYS A 124 -8.17 -13.60 8.19
N ASN A 125 -9.33 -13.89 8.79
CA ASN A 125 -10.50 -14.28 8.01
C ASN A 125 -11.05 -13.06 7.25
N ALA A 126 -11.80 -13.33 6.18
CA ALA A 126 -12.33 -12.27 5.32
C ALA A 126 -13.10 -11.16 6.09
N PRO A 127 -13.94 -11.46 7.10
CA PRO A 127 -14.58 -10.42 7.90
C PRO A 127 -13.62 -9.50 8.68
N GLN A 128 -12.56 -10.05 9.29
CA GLN A 128 -11.58 -9.25 10.04
C GLN A 128 -10.77 -8.36 9.09
N TRP A 129 -10.34 -8.93 7.96
CA TRP A 129 -9.66 -8.20 6.90
C TRP A 129 -10.53 -7.05 6.37
N GLN A 130 -11.81 -7.33 6.10
CA GLN A 130 -12.77 -6.34 5.61
C GLN A 130 -12.95 -5.19 6.62
N GLN A 131 -13.09 -5.49 7.92
CA GLN A 131 -13.18 -4.47 8.96
C GLN A 131 -11.94 -3.58 9.02
N LYS A 132 -10.75 -4.12 8.75
CA LYS A 132 -9.51 -3.36 8.69
C LYS A 132 -9.50 -2.40 7.49
N VAL A 133 -9.83 -2.90 6.29
CA VAL A 133 -9.97 -2.04 5.10
C VAL A 133 -10.97 -0.92 5.34
N GLU A 134 -12.17 -1.25 5.82
CA GLU A 134 -13.23 -0.26 6.11
C GLU A 134 -12.79 0.75 7.18
N SER A 135 -12.01 0.33 8.18
CA SER A 135 -11.51 1.26 9.20
C SER A 135 -10.57 2.31 8.61
N MET A 136 -9.74 1.96 7.63
CA MET A 136 -8.85 2.88 6.93
C MET A 136 -9.64 3.81 6.00
N GLU A 137 -10.64 3.30 5.27
CA GLU A 137 -11.54 4.12 4.45
C GLU A 137 -12.28 5.17 5.29
N ASN A 138 -12.79 4.75 6.45
CA ASN A 138 -13.40 5.67 7.41
C ASN A 138 -12.39 6.73 7.89
N GLY A 139 -11.12 6.37 8.06
CA GLY A 139 -10.07 7.31 8.42
C GLY A 139 -9.86 8.39 7.36
N PHE A 140 -9.71 8.00 6.09
CA PHE A 140 -9.59 8.94 4.97
C PHE A 140 -10.85 9.80 4.81
N ALA A 141 -12.04 9.22 5.00
CA ALA A 141 -13.29 9.97 4.98
C ALA A 141 -13.36 11.02 6.10
N LEU A 142 -12.90 10.70 7.31
CA LEU A 142 -12.79 11.65 8.44
C LEU A 142 -11.72 12.74 8.24
N ALA A 143 -10.81 12.56 7.28
CA ALA A 143 -9.88 13.60 6.83
C ALA A 143 -10.45 14.42 5.65
N GLU A 144 -11.63 14.04 5.14
CA GLU A 144 -12.21 14.56 3.90
C GLU A 144 -11.19 14.49 2.76
N PHE A 145 -10.56 13.32 2.60
CA PHE A 145 -9.55 13.06 1.57
C PHE A 145 -10.01 11.92 0.66
N GLY A 146 -10.47 12.26 -0.55
CA GLY A 146 -11.06 11.31 -1.50
C GLY A 146 -10.06 10.43 -2.25
N ASN A 147 -8.77 10.78 -2.22
CA ASN A 147 -7.70 10.07 -2.93
C ASN A 147 -6.88 9.15 -2.00
N GLY A 148 -7.48 8.75 -0.88
CA GLY A 148 -6.90 7.81 0.07
C GLY A 148 -7.17 6.36 -0.32
N VAL A 149 -6.11 5.53 -0.34
CA VAL A 149 -6.13 4.15 -0.83
C VAL A 149 -5.64 3.21 0.27
N PRO A 150 -6.53 2.43 0.88
CA PRO A 150 -6.13 1.32 1.74
C PRO A 150 -5.50 0.19 0.92
N MET A 151 -4.30 -0.23 1.33
CA MET A 151 -3.61 -1.39 0.77
C MET A 151 -3.42 -2.42 1.87
N VAL A 152 -4.28 -3.43 1.90
CA VAL A 152 -4.24 -4.50 2.92
C VAL A 152 -4.23 -5.84 2.20
N PRO A 153 -3.05 -6.43 1.97
CA PRO A 153 -2.97 -7.79 1.44
C PRO A 153 -3.55 -8.82 2.40
N ARG A 154 -4.07 -9.93 1.88
CA ARG A 154 -4.59 -11.03 2.69
C ARG A 154 -3.91 -12.36 2.31
N PRO A 155 -3.38 -13.12 3.28
CA PRO A 155 -3.11 -12.70 4.68
C PRO A 155 -1.94 -11.70 4.77
N LYS A 156 -1.10 -11.62 3.73
CA LYS A 156 0.10 -10.77 3.61
C LYS A 156 0.44 -10.48 2.14
N SER A 157 1.38 -9.57 1.92
CA SER A 157 1.87 -9.16 0.59
C SER A 157 2.47 -10.32 -0.20
N GLU A 158 3.12 -11.29 0.46
CA GLU A 158 3.74 -12.43 -0.24
C GLU A 158 2.72 -13.28 -0.99
N ALA A 159 1.45 -13.31 -0.59
CA ALA A 159 0.41 -14.01 -1.34
C ALA A 159 0.27 -13.44 -2.76
N TRP A 160 0.41 -12.11 -2.89
CA TRP A 160 0.28 -11.40 -4.16
C TRP A 160 1.46 -11.73 -5.08
N LEU A 161 2.68 -11.75 -4.52
CA LEU A 161 3.89 -12.10 -5.27
C LEU A 161 3.91 -13.60 -5.64
N LEU A 162 3.53 -14.48 -4.72
CA LEU A 162 3.48 -15.93 -4.94
C LEU A 162 2.49 -16.32 -6.05
N CYS A 163 1.40 -15.55 -6.21
CA CYS A 163 0.46 -15.74 -7.30
C CYS A 163 1.14 -15.68 -8.68
N ALA A 164 2.10 -14.79 -8.87
CA ALA A 164 2.86 -14.65 -10.11
C ALA A 164 3.96 -15.70 -10.26
N MET A 165 4.58 -16.13 -9.14
CA MET A 165 5.78 -16.96 -9.17
C MET A 165 5.50 -18.46 -9.28
N LYS A 166 4.29 -18.92 -8.93
CA LYS A 166 3.94 -20.34 -9.02
C LYS A 166 3.85 -20.85 -10.46
N ASN A 167 3.76 -22.17 -10.60
CA ASN A 167 3.57 -22.83 -11.89
C ASN A 167 2.28 -23.69 -11.89
N PRO A 168 1.28 -23.41 -12.75
CA PRO A 168 1.23 -22.29 -13.70
C PRO A 168 0.97 -20.94 -13.02
N PRO A 169 1.57 -19.83 -13.52
CA PRO A 169 1.47 -18.52 -12.89
C PRO A 169 0.04 -17.97 -12.99
N TYR A 170 -0.36 -17.17 -11.99
CA TYR A 170 -1.66 -16.50 -11.87
C TYR A 170 -2.90 -17.41 -11.76
N GLN A 171 -2.74 -18.74 -11.69
CA GLN A 171 -3.88 -19.67 -11.68
C GLN A 171 -4.29 -20.13 -10.28
N HIS A 172 -5.57 -19.98 -9.90
CA HIS A 172 -6.07 -20.41 -8.58
C HIS A 172 -5.38 -19.70 -7.41
N CYS A 173 -5.12 -18.40 -7.52
CA CYS A 173 -4.44 -17.66 -6.45
C CYS A 173 -5.33 -17.32 -5.26
N ASN A 174 -6.66 -17.30 -5.41
CA ASN A 174 -7.57 -16.93 -4.33
C ASN A 174 -7.39 -17.78 -3.07
N VAL A 175 -6.95 -19.04 -3.23
CA VAL A 175 -6.67 -19.94 -2.10
C VAL A 175 -5.52 -19.45 -1.22
N LEU A 176 -4.60 -18.65 -1.77
CA LEU A 176 -3.48 -18.06 -1.02
C LEU A 176 -3.96 -17.06 0.04
N GLU A 177 -5.16 -16.49 -0.12
CA GLU A 177 -5.74 -15.57 0.87
C GLU A 177 -6.26 -16.28 2.14
N ASP A 178 -6.40 -17.60 2.08
CA ASP A 178 -6.84 -18.42 3.22
C ASP A 178 -5.65 -19.13 3.91
N GLU A 179 -4.43 -18.93 3.41
CA GLU A 179 -3.20 -19.45 4.02
C GLU A 179 -2.90 -18.77 5.37
N PRO A 180 -2.10 -19.41 6.24
CA PRO A 180 -1.70 -18.81 7.51
C PRO A 180 -0.82 -17.57 7.33
N GLY A 181 -1.20 -16.47 7.98
CA GLY A 181 -0.39 -15.23 8.07
C GLY A 181 0.72 -15.26 9.14
N ASN A 182 1.09 -16.42 9.70
CA ASN A 182 2.14 -16.49 10.72
C ASN A 182 3.43 -17.07 10.12
N ASP A 183 4.54 -16.35 10.26
CA ASP A 183 5.85 -16.76 9.73
C ASP A 183 6.43 -18.01 10.40
N ASN A 184 5.94 -18.33 11.61
CA ASN A 184 6.32 -19.55 12.32
C ASN A 184 5.52 -20.79 11.86
N SER A 185 4.61 -20.64 10.90
CA SER A 185 3.90 -21.77 10.30
C SER A 185 4.83 -22.54 9.37
N PRO A 186 4.81 -23.89 9.35
CA PRO A 186 5.50 -24.67 8.30
C PRO A 186 4.96 -24.38 6.89
N GLN A 187 3.83 -23.69 6.77
CA GLN A 187 3.19 -23.26 5.52
C GLN A 187 3.28 -21.73 5.33
N ALA A 188 4.18 -21.03 6.03
CA ALA A 188 4.34 -19.58 5.87
C ALA A 188 4.58 -19.19 4.41
N LEU A 189 3.84 -18.18 3.92
CA LEU A 189 3.91 -17.75 2.52
C LEU A 189 5.32 -17.36 2.09
N LYS A 190 6.11 -16.77 2.99
CA LYS A 190 7.52 -16.47 2.74
C LYS A 190 8.34 -17.73 2.41
N LEU A 191 8.17 -18.80 3.19
CA LEU A 191 8.84 -20.09 2.92
C LEU A 191 8.35 -20.71 1.61
N GLN A 192 7.06 -20.56 1.28
CA GLN A 192 6.52 -21.02 -0.01
C GLN A 192 7.16 -20.26 -1.18
N LEU A 193 7.31 -18.94 -1.05
CA LEU A 193 7.95 -18.09 -2.05
C LEU A 193 9.44 -18.45 -2.22
N GLU A 194 10.17 -18.62 -1.12
CA GLU A 194 11.57 -19.07 -1.13
C GLU A 194 11.71 -20.48 -1.75
N THR A 195 10.75 -21.38 -1.50
CA THR A 195 10.74 -22.72 -2.10
C THR A 195 10.51 -22.67 -3.62
N VAL A 196 9.60 -21.82 -4.07
CA VAL A 196 9.31 -21.65 -5.50
C VAL A 196 10.51 -21.09 -6.26
N VAL A 197 11.26 -20.18 -5.63
CA VAL A 197 12.42 -19.54 -6.28
C VAL A 197 13.72 -20.33 -6.08
N GLY A 198 13.83 -21.08 -4.98
CA GLY A 198 14.98 -21.94 -4.68
C GLY A 198 16.06 -21.29 -3.79
N HIS A 199 15.82 -20.09 -3.24
CA HIS A 199 16.73 -19.39 -2.33
C HIS A 199 15.99 -18.38 -1.43
N ASN A 200 16.69 -17.85 -0.44
CA ASN A 200 16.15 -16.85 0.49
C ASN A 200 16.00 -15.48 -0.19
N LEU A 201 14.83 -14.87 -0.07
CA LEU A 201 14.48 -13.68 -0.83
C LEU A 201 14.78 -12.39 -0.08
N SER A 202 15.43 -11.45 -0.76
CA SER A 202 15.57 -10.08 -0.28
C SER A 202 14.37 -9.21 -0.68
N ALA A 203 14.12 -8.11 0.04
CA ALA A 203 13.09 -7.14 -0.34
C ALA A 203 13.40 -6.50 -1.70
N GLN A 204 14.68 -6.23 -1.98
CA GLN A 204 15.12 -5.68 -3.27
C GLN A 204 14.82 -6.64 -4.42
N GLU A 205 15.07 -7.93 -4.26
CA GLU A 205 14.78 -8.92 -5.30
C GLU A 205 13.28 -9.00 -5.60
N GLN A 206 12.43 -8.92 -4.56
CA GLN A 206 10.98 -8.87 -4.75
C GLN A 206 10.54 -7.58 -5.46
N ALA A 207 11.16 -6.44 -5.13
CA ALA A 207 10.93 -5.17 -5.81
C ALA A 207 11.34 -5.24 -7.29
N ASP A 208 12.49 -5.84 -7.58
CA ASP A 208 13.00 -6.05 -8.93
C ASP A 208 12.06 -6.92 -9.76
N TRP A 209 11.38 -7.92 -9.18
CA TRP A 209 10.39 -8.70 -9.93
C TRP A 209 9.22 -7.88 -10.46
N VAL A 210 8.75 -6.90 -9.70
CA VAL A 210 7.67 -6.01 -10.13
C VAL A 210 8.21 -4.97 -11.11
N ARG A 211 9.39 -4.42 -10.84
CA ARG A 211 10.08 -3.47 -11.73
C ARG A 211 10.44 -4.10 -13.06
N GLU A 212 10.80 -5.36 -13.13
CA GLU A 212 11.22 -6.05 -14.37
C GLU A 212 10.08 -6.83 -15.03
N CYS A 213 8.84 -6.57 -14.63
CA CYS A 213 7.63 -7.20 -15.17
C CYS A 213 7.61 -8.74 -15.06
N ARG A 214 8.32 -9.32 -14.09
CA ARG A 214 8.20 -10.74 -13.72
C ARG A 214 6.94 -10.98 -12.90
N VAL A 215 6.55 -9.99 -12.09
CA VAL A 215 5.24 -9.87 -11.47
C VAL A 215 4.47 -8.80 -12.23
N GLU A 216 3.35 -9.18 -12.82
CA GLU A 216 2.44 -8.35 -13.60
C GLU A 216 1.17 -8.13 -12.77
N PRO A 217 1.07 -7.01 -12.01
CA PRO A 217 0.01 -6.82 -11.02
C PRO A 217 -1.41 -6.90 -11.62
N GLU A 218 -1.58 -6.55 -12.89
CA GLU A 218 -2.86 -6.63 -13.59
C GLU A 218 -3.43 -8.06 -13.69
N LYS A 219 -2.57 -9.08 -13.64
CA LYS A 219 -2.97 -10.49 -13.76
C LYS A 219 -3.41 -11.06 -12.41
N ILE A 220 -3.19 -10.34 -11.32
CA ILE A 220 -3.59 -10.76 -9.99
C ILE A 220 -5.10 -10.54 -9.83
N THR A 221 -5.84 -11.63 -9.62
CA THR A 221 -7.32 -11.61 -9.47
C THR A 221 -7.80 -11.93 -8.06
N MET A 222 -6.92 -11.88 -7.07
CA MET A 222 -7.27 -12.22 -5.70
C MET A 222 -8.16 -11.12 -5.08
N PRO A 223 -9.18 -11.47 -4.28
CA PRO A 223 -10.14 -10.50 -3.74
C PRO A 223 -9.52 -9.28 -3.03
N SER A 224 -8.51 -9.50 -2.18
CA SER A 224 -7.82 -8.42 -1.46
C SER A 224 -7.06 -7.49 -2.40
N PHE A 225 -6.43 -8.05 -3.44
CA PHE A 225 -5.75 -7.27 -4.47
C PHE A 225 -6.73 -6.47 -5.31
N GLN A 226 -7.84 -7.08 -5.75
CA GLN A 226 -8.88 -6.39 -6.50
C GLN A 226 -9.47 -5.22 -5.71
N ARG A 227 -9.71 -5.42 -4.40
CA ARG A 227 -10.22 -4.36 -3.53
C ARG A 227 -9.27 -3.16 -3.42
N PHE A 228 -7.97 -3.42 -3.36
CA PHE A 228 -6.93 -2.38 -3.40
C PHE A 228 -6.87 -1.70 -4.77
N ARG A 229 -6.81 -2.49 -5.86
CA ARG A 229 -6.74 -1.97 -7.23
C ARG A 229 -7.91 -1.04 -7.55
N GLU A 230 -9.13 -1.46 -7.20
CA GLU A 230 -10.33 -0.64 -7.40
C GLU A 230 -10.27 0.68 -6.62
N ALA A 231 -9.69 0.69 -5.41
CA ALA A 231 -9.51 1.92 -4.66
C ALA A 231 -8.46 2.85 -5.29
N LEU A 232 -7.35 2.28 -5.79
CA LEU A 232 -6.33 3.03 -6.51
C LEU A 232 -6.84 3.59 -7.83
N ASP A 233 -7.56 2.78 -8.62
CA ASP A 233 -8.19 3.21 -9.87
C ASP A 233 -9.15 4.38 -9.64
N ARG A 234 -9.99 4.32 -8.60
CA ARG A 234 -10.87 5.45 -8.22
C ARG A 234 -10.10 6.71 -7.86
N ALA A 235 -8.99 6.60 -7.13
CA ALA A 235 -8.16 7.74 -6.78
C ALA A 235 -7.49 8.36 -8.02
N LEU A 236 -7.01 7.51 -8.95
CA LEU A 236 -6.46 7.95 -10.24
C LEU A 236 -7.52 8.65 -11.09
N ASP A 237 -8.73 8.08 -11.17
CA ASP A 237 -9.85 8.67 -11.91
C ASP A 237 -10.21 10.06 -11.37
N ASN A 238 -10.28 10.23 -10.04
CA ASN A 238 -10.56 11.52 -9.43
C ASN A 238 -9.52 12.57 -9.83
N VAL A 239 -8.24 12.23 -9.77
CA VAL A 239 -7.16 13.16 -10.10
C VAL A 239 -7.13 13.49 -11.59
N LEU A 240 -7.26 12.49 -12.46
CA LEU A 240 -7.21 12.69 -13.91
C LEU A 240 -8.41 13.48 -14.43
N LEU A 241 -9.61 13.24 -13.87
CA LEU A 241 -10.82 13.99 -14.23
C LEU A 241 -10.71 15.47 -13.81
N LEU A 242 -10.14 15.76 -12.64
CA LEU A 242 -9.92 17.15 -12.20
C LEU A 242 -8.98 17.91 -13.14
N ARG A 243 -7.92 17.27 -13.63
CA ARG A 243 -6.99 17.88 -14.59
C ARG A 243 -7.66 18.24 -15.91
N GLN A 244 -8.49 17.34 -16.45
CA GLN A 244 -9.24 17.60 -17.68
C GLN A 244 -10.18 18.80 -17.55
N ILE A 245 -10.82 18.98 -16.40
CA ILE A 245 -11.70 20.13 -16.12
C ILE A 245 -10.88 21.43 -16.06
N GLN A 246 -9.72 21.41 -15.40
CA GLN A 246 -8.84 22.57 -15.28
C GLN A 246 -8.24 23.01 -16.62
N GLU A 247 -7.87 22.07 -17.49
CA GLU A 247 -7.33 22.36 -18.83
C GLU A 247 -8.40 22.86 -19.81
N SER A 248 -9.68 22.58 -19.53
CA SER A 248 -10.82 23.00 -20.36
C SER A 248 -11.49 24.31 -19.93
N SER A 249 -11.03 24.93 -18.83
CA SER A 249 -11.58 26.16 -18.23
C SER A 249 -10.66 27.36 -18.45
#